data_AF-A0A8S3F575-F1
#
_entry.id   AF-A0A8S3F575-F1
#
_cell.length_a   1.000
_cell.length_b   1.000
_cell.length_c   1.000
_cell.angle_alpha   90.00
_cell.angle_beta   90.00
_cell.angle_gamma   90.00
#
_symmetry.space_group_name_H-M   'P 1'
#
loop_
_entity.id
_entity.type
_entity.pdbx_description
1 polymer ?
#
loop_
_entity_poly.entity_id
_entity_poly.type
_entity_poly.pdbx_seq_one_letter_code
_entity_poly.pdbx_strand_id
1 'polypeptide(L)'
;MTISLAVILIEATGDIVLGLPIMIVLTVAKLTGDYFNEGFFDIHIALQSVPFLPWESEAFASQLSALSIMSAPVIQIKTVEKVENIYCILRSESHHGFPVVDHHADNITNQRSGTFQGIILRHQLITILRKRNFISFNDNLRDYLTVDDFRESYPRHPSIE
;
A
#
# COMPACT_ATOMS: atom_id res chain seq x y z
N MET A 1 24.16 1.10 7.19
CA MET A 1 23.90 0.35 8.44
C MET A 1 24.97 0.70 9.46
N THR A 2 24.61 1.29 10.60
CA THR A 2 25.57 1.74 11.62
C THR A 2 25.41 0.99 12.95
N ILE A 3 24.24 1.09 13.60
CA ILE A 3 23.99 0.48 14.92
C ILE A 3 23.96 -1.05 14.84
N SER A 4 23.24 -1.62 13.88
CA SER A 4 23.12 -3.07 13.72
C SER A 4 24.47 -3.75 13.47
N LEU A 5 25.29 -3.18 12.59
CA LEU A 5 26.62 -3.69 12.29
C LEU A 5 27.56 -3.60 13.50
N ALA A 6 27.48 -2.52 14.28
CA ALA A 6 28.28 -2.38 15.50
C ALA A 6 27.97 -3.47 16.52
N VAL A 7 26.67 -3.74 16.77
CA VAL A 7 26.24 -4.80 17.68
C VAL A 7 26.71 -6.17 17.18
N ILE A 8 26.55 -6.47 15.88
CA ILE A 8 27.04 -7.73 15.29
C ILE A 8 28.54 -7.91 15.54
N LEU A 9 29.35 -6.86 15.36
CA LEU A 9 30.79 -6.93 15.58
C LEU A 9 31.14 -7.10 17.06
N ILE A 10 30.46 -6.39 17.97
CA ILE A 10 30.66 -6.54 19.41
C ILE A 10 30.33 -7.97 19.86
N GLU A 11 29.18 -8.49 19.46
CA GLU A 11 28.73 -9.85 19.78
C GLU A 11 29.68 -10.91 19.19
N ALA A 12 30.14 -10.72 17.94
CA ALA A 12 31.08 -11.64 17.29
C ALA A 12 32.47 -11.65 17.94
N THR A 13 32.90 -10.52 18.51
CA THR A 13 34.19 -10.40 19.19
C THR A 13 34.09 -10.84 20.66
N GLY A 14 32.90 -10.78 21.26
CA GLY A 14 32.66 -11.12 22.66
C GLY A 14 33.25 -10.12 23.65
N ASP A 15 33.67 -8.94 23.20
CA ASP A 15 34.25 -7.88 24.03
C ASP A 15 33.50 -6.56 23.85
N ILE A 16 32.79 -6.15 24.90
CA ILE A 16 31.99 -4.92 24.94
C ILE A 16 32.84 -3.66 25.08
N VAL A 17 34.09 -3.77 25.56
CA VAL A 17 34.98 -2.63 25.75
C VAL A 17 35.37 -2.02 24.40
N LEU A 18 35.45 -2.85 23.35
CA LEU A 18 35.68 -2.42 21.97
C LEU A 18 34.47 -1.71 21.34
N GLY A 19 33.31 -1.67 22.01
CA GLY A 19 32.09 -1.09 21.45
C GLY A 19 32.21 0.40 21.10
N LEU A 20 32.79 1.22 22.00
CA LEU A 20 32.96 2.66 21.75
C LEU A 20 33.90 2.92 20.54
N PRO A 21 35.10 2.32 20.46
CA PRO A 21 35.95 2.43 19.27
C PRO A 21 35.25 2.00 17.97
N ILE A 22 34.54 0.86 17.98
CA ILE A 22 33.83 0.35 16.79
C ILE A 22 32.75 1.32 16.33
N MET A 23 31.97 1.88 17.26
CA MET A 23 30.91 2.85 16.93
C MET A 23 31.47 4.12 16.30
N ILE A 24 32.60 4.64 16.81
CA ILE A 24 33.25 5.83 16.24
C ILE A 24 33.74 5.54 14.82
N VAL A 25 34.45 4.43 14.62
CA VAL A 25 34.98 4.04 13.30
C VAL A 25 33.85 3.87 12.29
N LEU A 26 32.77 3.18 12.67
CA LEU A 26 31.60 2.99 11.80
C LEU A 26 30.89 4.29 11.44
N THR A 27 30.79 5.23 12.39
CA THR A 27 30.15 6.53 12.16
C THR A 27 30.99 7.37 11.19
N VAL A 28 32.31 7.44 11.41
CA VAL A 28 33.22 8.17 10.50
C VAL A 28 33.21 7.53 9.12
N ALA A 29 33.31 6.20 9.02
CA ALA A 29 33.26 5.49 7.75
C ALA A 29 31.94 5.72 7.01
N LYS A 30 30.80 5.71 7.72
CA LYS A 30 29.49 5.99 7.12
C LYS A 30 29.41 7.43 6.62
N LEU A 31 29.83 8.40 7.42
CA LEU A 31 29.80 9.82 7.03
C LEU A 31 30.67 10.10 5.81
N THR A 32 31.89 9.55 5.77
CA THR A 32 32.78 9.69 4.60
C THR A 32 32.23 8.95 3.39
N GLY A 33 31.65 7.77 3.56
CA GLY A 33 31.00 7.03 2.48
C GLY A 33 29.86 7.81 1.85
N ASP A 34 28.95 8.33 2.67
CA ASP A 34 27.77 9.07 2.22
C ASP A 34 28.11 10.39 1.54
N TYR A 35 29.28 10.95 1.83
CA TYR A 35 29.79 12.12 1.12
C TYR A 35 30.15 11.81 -0.35
N PHE A 36 30.60 10.58 -0.65
CA PHE A 36 31.03 10.20 -1.99
C PHE A 36 30.00 9.38 -2.77
N ASN A 37 29.28 8.48 -2.11
CA ASN A 37 28.37 7.56 -2.79
C ASN A 37 27.24 7.07 -1.87
N GLU A 38 26.17 6.58 -2.48
CA GLU A 38 25.10 5.87 -1.77
C GLU A 38 25.55 4.50 -1.30
N GLY A 39 24.78 3.92 -0.37
CA GLY A 39 25.01 2.57 0.11
C GLY A 39 24.93 1.55 -1.03
N PHE A 40 25.78 0.52 -0.99
CA PHE A 40 25.78 -0.55 -2.00
C PHE A 40 24.40 -1.18 -2.24
N PHE A 41 23.60 -1.34 -1.18
CA PHE A 41 22.25 -1.89 -1.26
C PHE A 41 21.26 -0.91 -1.91
N ASP A 42 21.36 0.38 -1.58
CA ASP A 42 20.48 1.42 -2.12
C ASP A 42 20.69 1.54 -3.64
N ILE A 43 21.95 1.47 -4.09
CA ILE A 43 22.32 1.44 -5.52
C ILE A 43 21.67 0.24 -6.23
N HIS A 44 21.71 -0.95 -5.64
CA HIS A 44 21.10 -2.14 -6.26
C HIS A 44 19.58 -2.04 -6.33
N ILE A 45 18.94 -1.49 -5.30
CA ILE A 45 17.48 -1.24 -5.28
C ILE A 45 17.10 -0.26 -6.40
N ALA A 46 17.88 0.82 -6.55
CA ALA A 46 17.69 1.80 -7.61
C ALA A 46 17.88 1.17 -9.00
N LEU A 47 18.92 0.35 -9.19
CA LEU A 47 19.15 -0.38 -10.45
C LEU A 47 18.02 -1.36 -10.80
N GLN A 48 17.42 -2.00 -9.79
CA GLN A 48 16.27 -2.89 -9.98
C GLN A 48 14.95 -2.14 -10.22
N SER A 49 14.95 -0.80 -10.14
CA SER A 49 13.76 0.04 -10.29
C SER A 49 12.62 -0.35 -9.34
N VAL A 50 12.98 -0.83 -8.15
CA VAL A 50 11.99 -1.20 -7.12
C VAL A 50 11.55 0.06 -6.39
N PRO A 51 10.24 0.33 -6.27
CA PRO A 51 9.75 1.49 -5.53
C PRO A 51 10.02 1.28 -4.03
N PHE A 52 11.07 1.93 -3.53
CA PHE A 52 11.47 1.88 -2.12
C PHE A 52 11.23 3.25 -1.46
N LEU A 53 10.58 3.25 -0.30
CA LEU A 53 10.32 4.46 0.46
C LEU A 53 11.43 4.67 1.50
N PRO A 54 12.17 5.80 1.45
CA PRO A 54 13.21 6.10 2.44
C PRO A 54 12.62 6.35 3.84
N TRP A 55 13.46 6.23 4.88
CA TRP A 55 13.07 6.44 6.28
C TRP A 55 12.63 7.89 6.56
N GLU A 56 13.35 8.84 5.96
CA GLU A 56 13.06 10.25 6.06
C GLU A 56 12.61 10.79 4.71
N SER A 57 11.66 11.70 4.76
CA SER A 57 11.23 12.47 3.60
C SER A 57 12.30 13.48 3.20
N GLU A 58 12.43 13.75 1.90
CA GLU A 58 13.31 14.80 1.41
C GLU A 58 12.91 16.17 1.97
N ALA A 59 13.88 17.06 2.19
CA ALA A 59 13.64 18.37 2.80
C ALA A 59 12.60 19.22 2.03
N PHE A 60 12.57 19.10 0.70
CA PHE A 60 11.63 19.82 -0.15
C PHE A 60 10.21 19.23 -0.11
N ALA A 61 10.03 17.97 0.28
CA ALA A 61 8.70 17.37 0.33
C ALA A 61 7.80 17.99 1.42
N SER A 62 8.38 18.70 2.39
CA SER A 62 7.61 19.56 3.32
C SER A 62 6.84 20.70 2.62
N GLN A 63 7.28 21.11 1.42
CA GLN A 63 6.67 22.18 0.64
C GLN A 63 5.65 21.66 -0.39
N LEU A 64 5.60 20.34 -0.61
CA LEU A 64 4.69 19.72 -1.56
C LEU A 64 3.32 19.46 -0.94
N SER A 65 2.27 19.83 -1.67
CA SER A 65 0.89 19.50 -1.29
C SER A 65 0.52 18.12 -1.82
N ALA A 66 -0.29 17.38 -1.05
CA ALA A 66 -0.85 16.09 -1.49
C ALA A 66 -1.62 16.19 -2.82
N LEU A 67 -2.19 17.37 -3.11
CA LEU A 67 -2.88 17.65 -4.37
C LEU A 67 -1.96 17.49 -5.60
N SER A 68 -0.67 17.81 -5.44
CA SER A 68 0.32 17.75 -6.53
C SER A 68 0.86 16.34 -6.75
N ILE A 69 0.76 15.47 -5.73
CA ILE A 69 1.34 14.11 -5.75
C ILE A 69 0.25 13.06 -6.08
N MET A 70 -1.00 13.31 -5.67
CA MET A 70 -2.09 12.36 -5.87
C MET A 70 -2.35 12.07 -7.36
N SER A 71 -2.72 10.84 -7.67
CA SER A 71 -3.15 10.46 -9.03
C SER A 71 -4.64 10.78 -9.23
N ALA A 72 -4.95 11.53 -10.29
CA ALA A 72 -6.32 11.85 -10.72
C ALA A 72 -6.45 11.59 -12.24
N PRO A 73 -7.61 11.09 -12.74
CA PRO A 73 -8.87 10.83 -12.02
C PRO A 73 -8.86 9.50 -11.23
N VAL A 74 -9.63 9.45 -10.13
CA VAL A 74 -9.76 8.26 -9.27
C VAL A 74 -10.97 7.42 -9.71
N ILE A 75 -10.78 6.10 -9.80
CA ILE A 75 -11.84 5.16 -10.14
C ILE A 75 -12.56 4.77 -8.86
N GLN A 76 -13.81 5.21 -8.74
CA GLN A 76 -14.66 5.04 -7.56
C GLN A 76 -15.71 3.95 -7.78
N ILE A 77 -16.08 3.27 -6.70
CA ILE A 77 -17.16 2.28 -6.67
C ILE A 77 -18.27 2.81 -5.75
N LYS A 78 -19.54 2.64 -6.11
CA LYS A 78 -20.65 3.04 -5.24
C LYS A 78 -20.90 2.02 -4.13
N THR A 79 -21.51 2.45 -3.03
CA THR A 79 -21.96 1.56 -1.95
C THR A 79 -22.89 0.45 -2.46
N VAL A 80 -23.73 0.76 -3.46
CA VAL A 80 -24.53 -0.21 -4.20
C VAL A 80 -24.22 -0.06 -5.69
N GLU A 81 -23.47 -1.00 -6.25
CA GLU A 81 -22.97 -0.98 -7.62
C GLU A 81 -23.45 -2.20 -8.42
N LYS A 82 -23.59 -2.05 -9.75
CA LYS A 82 -23.94 -3.18 -10.61
C LYS A 82 -22.75 -4.13 -10.76
N VAL A 83 -23.03 -5.44 -10.67
CA VAL A 83 -22.02 -6.50 -10.84
C VAL A 83 -21.29 -6.39 -12.17
N GLU A 84 -22.00 -6.07 -13.25
CA GLU A 84 -21.42 -5.84 -14.58
C GLU A 84 -20.38 -4.72 -14.57
N ASN A 85 -20.68 -3.60 -13.90
CA ASN A 85 -19.76 -2.47 -13.82
C ASN A 85 -18.50 -2.83 -13.01
N ILE A 86 -18.66 -3.55 -11.90
CA ILE A 86 -17.53 -4.06 -11.10
C ILE A 86 -16.65 -4.97 -11.96
N TYR A 87 -17.26 -5.90 -12.71
CA TYR A 87 -16.52 -6.80 -13.59
C TYR A 87 -15.76 -6.05 -14.69
N CYS A 88 -16.38 -5.04 -15.30
CA CYS A 88 -15.74 -4.17 -16.29
C CYS A 88 -14.55 -3.42 -15.70
N ILE A 89 -14.71 -2.77 -14.55
CA ILE A 89 -13.64 -2.03 -13.85
C ILE A 89 -12.46 -2.96 -13.52
N LEU A 90 -12.75 -4.13 -12.96
CA LEU A 90 -11.72 -5.08 -12.61
C LEU A 90 -11.00 -5.65 -13.84
N ARG A 91 -11.64 -5.69 -15.01
CA ARG A 91 -11.00 -6.12 -16.26
C ARG A 91 -10.20 -5.02 -16.95
N SER A 92 -10.66 -3.77 -16.88
CA SER A 92 -9.98 -2.63 -17.50
C SER A 92 -8.79 -2.13 -16.69
N GLU A 93 -8.86 -2.22 -15.36
CA GLU A 93 -7.88 -1.62 -14.45
C GLU A 93 -7.02 -2.63 -13.72
N SER A 94 -5.76 -2.24 -13.47
CA SER A 94 -4.79 -3.01 -12.68
C SER A 94 -4.71 -2.57 -11.21
N HIS A 95 -5.52 -1.60 -10.79
CA HIS A 95 -5.54 -1.11 -9.40
C HIS A 95 -6.02 -2.18 -8.41
N HIS A 96 -5.37 -2.22 -7.24
CA HIS A 96 -5.64 -3.21 -6.19
C HIS A 96 -6.59 -2.72 -5.09
N GLY A 97 -6.95 -1.44 -5.09
CA GLY A 97 -7.84 -0.83 -4.11
C GLY A 97 -8.68 0.27 -4.75
N PHE A 98 -9.95 0.31 -4.39
CA PHE A 98 -10.93 1.23 -4.94
C PHE A 98 -11.65 1.94 -3.79
N PRO A 99 -11.72 3.29 -3.79
CA PRO A 99 -12.52 4.02 -2.83
C PRO A 99 -14.02 3.78 -3.09
N VAL A 100 -14.75 3.55 -2.01
CA VAL A 100 -16.20 3.46 -1.99
C VAL A 100 -16.76 4.84 -1.70
N VAL A 101 -17.57 5.35 -2.62
CA VAL A 101 -18.11 6.71 -2.59
C VAL A 101 -19.63 6.66 -2.71
N ASP A 102 -20.33 7.35 -1.82
CA ASP A 102 -21.77 7.50 -1.90
C ASP A 102 -22.14 8.87 -2.44
N HIS A 103 -22.91 8.85 -3.51
CA HIS A 103 -23.42 10.05 -4.15
C HIS A 103 -24.81 10.34 -3.58
N HIS A 104 -24.85 10.99 -2.41
CA HIS A 104 -26.10 11.57 -1.94
C HIS A 104 -26.53 12.68 -2.90
N ALA A 105 -27.76 12.59 -3.39
CA ALA A 105 -28.39 13.65 -4.18
C ALA A 105 -28.83 14.79 -3.26
N ASP A 106 -27.88 15.44 -2.59
CA ASP A 106 -28.18 16.66 -1.84
C ASP A 106 -28.36 17.80 -2.85
N ASN A 107 -29.63 18.02 -3.21
CA ASN A 107 -30.12 19.03 -4.17
C ASN A 107 -29.81 20.50 -3.78
N ILE A 108 -29.03 20.74 -2.73
CA ILE A 108 -28.84 22.08 -2.14
C ILE A 108 -27.56 22.74 -2.66
N THR A 109 -26.57 21.97 -3.08
CA THR A 109 -25.32 22.49 -3.63
C THR A 109 -24.94 21.68 -4.86
N ASN A 110 -24.75 22.34 -6.01
CA ASN A 110 -24.25 21.77 -7.28
C ASN A 110 -22.80 21.23 -7.18
N GLN A 111 -22.39 20.71 -6.04
CA GLN A 111 -21.12 20.03 -5.84
C GLN A 111 -21.31 18.55 -6.12
N ARG A 112 -20.67 18.08 -7.19
CA ARG A 112 -20.48 16.65 -7.50
C ARG A 112 -19.52 16.00 -6.50
N SER A 113 -19.75 16.16 -5.20
CA SER A 113 -18.90 15.64 -4.15
C SER A 113 -19.60 14.43 -3.55
N GLY A 114 -19.17 13.24 -3.96
CA GLY A 114 -19.58 12.03 -3.25
C GLY A 114 -18.90 11.95 -1.89
N THR A 115 -19.58 11.39 -0.91
CA THR A 115 -19.02 11.17 0.42
C THR A 115 -18.19 9.88 0.43
N PHE A 116 -16.96 9.95 0.92
CA PHE A 116 -16.10 8.78 1.06
C PHE A 116 -16.61 7.91 2.21
N GLN A 117 -16.93 6.64 1.94
CA GLN A 117 -17.41 5.69 2.95
C GLN A 117 -16.37 4.65 3.34
N GLY A 118 -15.38 4.38 2.49
CA GLY A 118 -14.32 3.42 2.79
C GLY A 118 -13.52 3.01 1.56
N ILE A 119 -12.73 1.95 1.70
CA ILE A 119 -11.93 1.37 0.62
C ILE A 119 -12.25 -0.12 0.53
N ILE A 120 -12.30 -0.64 -0.70
CA ILE A 120 -12.43 -2.07 -0.96
C ILE A 120 -11.29 -2.54 -1.84
N LEU A 121 -10.71 -3.69 -1.50
CA LEU A 121 -9.60 -4.26 -2.24
C LEU A 121 -10.08 -5.12 -3.41
N ARG A 122 -9.26 -5.19 -4.46
CA ARG A 122 -9.50 -6.02 -5.65
C ARG A 122 -9.77 -7.48 -5.30
N HIS A 123 -8.96 -8.08 -4.43
CA HIS A 123 -9.14 -9.48 -4.05
C HIS A 123 -10.45 -9.72 -3.28
N GLN A 124 -10.91 -8.72 -2.51
CA GLN A 124 -12.18 -8.80 -1.78
C GLN A 124 -13.34 -8.84 -2.77
N LEU A 125 -13.33 -7.95 -3.77
CA LEU A 125 -14.31 -7.94 -4.86
C LEU A 125 -14.32 -9.27 -5.62
N ILE A 126 -13.15 -9.80 -5.98
CA ILE A 126 -13.05 -11.10 -6.69
C ILE A 126 -13.63 -12.24 -5.84
N THR A 127 -13.37 -12.25 -4.53
CA THR A 127 -13.92 -13.27 -3.61
C THR A 127 -15.44 -13.17 -3.53
N ILE A 128 -15.98 -11.95 -3.42
CA ILE A 128 -17.44 -11.70 -3.40
C ILE A 128 -18.09 -12.15 -4.71
N LEU A 129 -17.48 -11.83 -5.86
CA LEU A 129 -17.95 -12.24 -7.18
C LEU A 129 -17.95 -13.78 -7.34
N ARG A 130 -16.90 -14.45 -6.87
CA ARG A 130 -16.79 -15.92 -6.92
C ARG A 130 -17.83 -16.63 -6.08
N LYS A 131 -18.08 -16.13 -4.87
CA LYS A 131 -19.14 -16.66 -4.00
C LYS A 131 -20.55 -16.25 -4.43
N ARG A 132 -20.67 -15.40 -5.46
CA ARG A 132 -21.94 -14.90 -6.02
C ARG A 132 -22.87 -14.29 -4.95
N ASN A 133 -22.29 -13.63 -3.94
CA ASN A 133 -23.08 -13.01 -2.87
C ASN A 133 -23.68 -11.68 -3.35
N PHE A 134 -24.77 -11.77 -4.11
CA PHE A 134 -25.45 -10.63 -4.69
C PHE A 134 -26.78 -10.38 -4.00
N ILE A 135 -27.13 -9.11 -3.84
CA ILE A 135 -28.46 -8.72 -3.39
C ILE A 135 -29.41 -8.91 -4.57
N SER A 136 -30.14 -10.02 -4.59
CA SER A 136 -31.29 -10.20 -5.48
C SER A 136 -32.52 -9.55 -4.86
N PHE A 137 -33.35 -8.91 -5.68
CA PHE A 137 -34.53 -8.14 -5.24
C PHE A 137 -35.58 -8.99 -4.47
N ASN A 138 -35.44 -10.32 -4.46
CA ASN A 138 -36.48 -11.26 -3.99
C ASN A 138 -35.96 -12.39 -3.08
N ASP A 139 -34.68 -12.41 -2.67
CA ASP A 139 -34.12 -13.56 -1.93
C ASP A 139 -33.85 -13.21 -0.46
N ASN A 140 -34.48 -13.95 0.45
CA ASN A 140 -34.33 -13.81 1.91
C ASN A 140 -33.18 -14.68 2.47
N LEU A 141 -32.57 -15.53 1.66
CA LEU A 141 -31.45 -16.38 2.05
C LEU A 141 -30.13 -15.64 1.79
N ARG A 142 -29.68 -14.89 2.80
CA ARG A 142 -28.34 -14.32 2.81
C ARG A 142 -27.35 -15.37 3.30
N ASP A 143 -26.57 -15.93 2.39
CA ASP A 143 -25.31 -16.56 2.81
C ASP A 143 -24.38 -15.44 3.28
N TYR A 144 -24.17 -15.38 4.60
CA TYR A 144 -23.28 -14.40 5.20
C TYR A 144 -21.83 -14.75 4.83
N LEU A 145 -21.15 -13.83 4.16
CA LEU A 145 -19.70 -13.91 3.97
C LEU A 145 -19.02 -13.85 5.34
N THR A 146 -18.17 -14.82 5.61
CA THR A 146 -17.33 -14.82 6.81
C THR A 146 -15.92 -14.32 6.48
N VAL A 147 -15.16 -13.93 7.50
CA VAL A 147 -13.77 -13.47 7.29
C VAL A 147 -12.88 -14.61 6.76
N ASP A 148 -13.20 -15.85 7.12
CA ASP A 148 -12.42 -17.04 6.72
C ASP A 148 -12.49 -17.30 5.22
N ASP A 149 -13.60 -16.92 4.60
CA ASP A 149 -13.79 -16.97 3.14
C ASP A 149 -12.77 -16.13 2.37
N PHE A 150 -12.36 -15.00 2.95
CA PHE A 150 -11.35 -14.13 2.34
C PHE A 150 -9.93 -14.67 2.57
N ARG A 151 -9.71 -15.39 3.68
CA ARG A 151 -8.41 -15.96 4.03
C ARG A 151 -8.09 -17.23 3.25
N GLU A 152 -9.09 -17.99 2.82
CA GLU A 152 -8.89 -19.23 2.05
C GLU A 152 -8.08 -19.01 0.76
N SER A 153 -8.25 -17.84 0.12
CA SER A 153 -7.53 -17.49 -1.11
C SER A 153 -6.12 -16.90 -0.87
N TYR A 154 -5.70 -16.75 0.38
CA TYR A 154 -4.37 -16.24 0.71
C TYR A 154 -3.32 -17.37 0.60
N PRO A 155 -2.11 -17.11 0.07
CA PRO A 155 -1.56 -15.82 -0.37
C PRO A 155 -1.74 -15.51 -1.85
N ARG A 156 -2.21 -16.48 -2.65
CA ARG A 156 -2.35 -16.32 -4.11
C ARG A 156 -3.80 -16.12 -4.47
N HIS A 157 -4.19 -14.86 -4.56
CA HIS A 157 -5.54 -14.51 -4.99
C HIS A 157 -5.75 -14.87 -6.47
N PRO A 158 -6.93 -15.38 -6.82
CA PRO A 158 -7.27 -15.68 -8.20
C PRO A 158 -7.38 -14.43 -9.07
N SER A 159 -7.04 -14.56 -10.36
CA SER A 159 -7.34 -13.57 -11.38
C SER A 159 -8.85 -13.54 -11.69
N ILE A 160 -9.28 -12.47 -12.34
CA ILE A 160 -10.67 -12.32 -12.81
C ILE A 160 -10.92 -13.00 -14.16
N GLU A 161 -9.85 -13.47 -14.82
CA GLU A 161 -9.91 -14.25 -16.06
C GLU A 161 -10.60 -15.60 -15.87
#